data_AF-A0A0D7APG6-F1
#
_entry.id   AF-A0A0D7APG6-F1
#
_cell.length_a   1.000
_cell.length_b   1.000
_cell.length_c   1.000
_cell.angle_alpha   90.00
_cell.angle_beta   90.00
_cell.angle_gamma   90.00
#
_symmetry.space_group_name_H-M   'P 1'
#
loop_
_entity.id
_entity.type
_entity.pdbx_description
1 polymer ?
#
loop_
_entity_poly.entity_id
_entity_poly.type
_entity_poly.pdbx_seq_one_letter_code
_entity_poly.pdbx_strand_id
1 'polypeptide(L)'
;MDLVPSTTRQRRPWTEEEDTLLRRAVAIEDGDSASPSKWYAIARHVPGRSNKDCRKRWFAKMVSNVVKGGWAPDEDARLIHAIENYGTRWSIVASCVQTRSSDQCAKRWTDTLNPAIDRRCWSPDEDALLVQAVAKYGRVWTRIVKTHFPGRTGLAAKNRCAHSSLRGECV
;
A
#
# COMPACT_ATOMS: atom_id res chain seq x y z
N MET A 1 4.88 -35.39 32.35
CA MET A 1 5.57 -34.24 31.72
C MET A 1 4.62 -33.71 30.66
N ASP A 2 3.69 -32.85 31.05
CA ASP A 2 2.64 -32.35 30.17
C ASP A 2 3.18 -31.24 29.26
N LEU A 3 3.01 -31.45 27.96
CA LEU A 3 3.39 -30.53 26.91
C LEU A 3 2.48 -29.30 26.97
N VAL A 4 3.02 -28.14 27.37
CA VAL A 4 2.33 -26.86 27.28
C VAL A 4 2.17 -26.51 25.79
N PRO A 5 0.95 -26.42 25.24
CA PRO A 5 0.77 -26.06 23.85
C PRO A 5 1.18 -24.59 23.65
N SER A 6 2.23 -24.37 22.86
CA SER A 6 2.58 -23.04 22.36
C SER A 6 1.42 -22.50 21.54
N THR A 7 0.63 -21.60 22.14
CA THR A 7 -0.47 -20.90 21.46
C THR A 7 0.12 -19.93 20.43
N THR A 8 0.36 -20.41 19.22
CA THR A 8 0.58 -19.52 18.08
C THR A 8 -0.68 -18.68 17.89
N ARG A 9 -0.52 -17.38 18.13
CA ARG A 9 -1.64 -16.46 18.21
C ARG A 9 -2.31 -16.31 16.86
N GLN A 10 -3.52 -16.85 16.72
CA GLN A 10 -4.27 -16.78 15.46
C GLN A 10 -4.53 -15.33 15.05
N ARG A 11 -4.28 -15.02 13.77
CA ARG A 11 -4.56 -13.70 13.18
C ARG A 11 -6.06 -13.54 12.99
N ARG A 12 -6.72 -12.85 13.92
CA ARG A 12 -8.15 -12.51 13.83
C ARG A 12 -8.39 -11.03 13.49
N PRO A 13 -9.40 -10.69 12.66
CA PRO A 13 -9.75 -9.31 12.31
C PRO A 13 -10.25 -8.53 13.54
N TRP A 14 -10.12 -7.20 13.51
CA TRP A 14 -10.59 -6.31 14.59
C TRP A 14 -12.09 -6.04 14.47
N THR A 15 -12.80 -6.13 15.59
CA THR A 15 -14.23 -5.82 15.72
C THR A 15 -14.46 -4.36 16.10
N GLU A 16 -15.71 -3.90 15.97
CA GLU A 16 -16.09 -2.52 16.35
C GLU A 16 -16.08 -2.34 17.88
N GLU A 17 -16.43 -3.39 18.62
CA GLU A 17 -16.33 -3.45 20.07
C GLU A 17 -14.86 -3.27 20.51
N GLU A 18 -13.94 -4.00 19.89
CA GLU A 18 -12.49 -3.85 20.18
C GLU A 18 -11.99 -2.44 19.81
N ASP A 19 -12.48 -1.83 18.73
CA ASP A 19 -12.14 -0.44 18.38
C ASP A 19 -12.67 0.57 19.41
N THR A 20 -13.85 0.29 19.98
CA THR A 20 -14.45 1.10 21.04
C THR A 20 -13.66 0.98 22.33
N LEU A 21 -13.28 -0.24 22.71
CA LEU A 21 -12.39 -0.51 23.86
C LEU A 21 -11.04 0.19 23.68
N LEU A 22 -10.46 0.13 22.49
CA LEU A 22 -9.17 0.77 22.20
C LEU A 22 -9.25 2.30 22.34
N ARG A 23 -10.30 2.95 21.82
CA ARG A 23 -10.53 4.40 21.98
C ARG A 23 -10.66 4.80 23.44
N ARG A 24 -11.46 4.05 24.21
CA ARG A 24 -11.63 4.29 25.64
C ARG A 24 -10.32 4.11 26.40
N ALA A 25 -9.57 3.05 26.08
CA ALA A 25 -8.30 2.75 26.73
C ALA A 25 -7.25 3.85 26.50
N VAL A 26 -7.17 4.40 25.28
CA VAL A 26 -6.30 5.55 25.01
C VAL A 26 -6.74 6.78 25.81
N ALA A 27 -8.03 7.08 25.85
CA ALA A 27 -8.54 8.23 26.61
C ALA A 27 -8.23 8.12 28.12
N ILE A 28 -8.29 6.91 28.69
CA ILE A 28 -8.00 6.65 30.11
C ILE A 28 -6.49 6.76 30.39
N GLU A 29 -5.66 6.09 29.59
CA GLU A 29 -4.25 5.93 29.91
C GLU A 29 -3.40 7.11 29.43
N ASP A 30 -3.78 7.74 28.32
CA ASP A 30 -2.95 8.68 27.56
C ASP A 30 -3.79 9.73 26.80
N GLY A 31 -4.91 10.17 27.38
CA GLY A 31 -5.94 10.99 26.70
C GLY A 31 -5.49 12.37 26.24
N ASP A 32 -4.47 12.95 26.89
CA ASP A 32 -3.91 14.26 26.53
C ASP A 32 -2.85 14.17 25.41
N SER A 33 -2.45 12.95 25.03
CA SER A 33 -1.41 12.74 24.04
C SER A 33 -1.98 12.54 22.64
N ALA A 34 -1.65 13.46 21.72
CA ALA A 34 -1.92 13.29 20.29
C ALA A 34 -1.20 12.07 19.68
N SER A 35 -0.17 11.55 20.36
CA SER A 35 0.56 10.34 19.97
C SER A 35 0.74 9.42 21.19
N PRO A 36 -0.24 8.55 21.47
CA PRO A 36 -0.20 7.69 22.63
C PRO A 36 1.05 6.80 22.64
N SER A 37 1.65 6.64 23.81
CA SER A 37 2.89 5.89 24.03
C SER A 37 2.74 4.77 25.07
N LYS A 38 1.73 4.85 25.95
CA LYS A 38 1.48 3.90 27.06
C LYS A 38 0.80 2.60 26.60
N TRP A 39 1.27 2.01 25.50
CA TRP A 39 0.65 0.85 24.84
C TRP A 39 0.52 -0.40 25.72
N TYR A 40 1.42 -0.56 26.70
CA TYR A 40 1.33 -1.67 27.65
C TYR A 40 0.10 -1.55 28.55
N ALA A 41 -0.17 -0.35 29.08
CA ALA A 41 -1.34 -0.09 29.91
C ALA A 41 -2.63 -0.13 29.06
N ILE A 42 -2.61 0.50 27.88
CA ILE A 42 -3.73 0.49 26.92
C ILE A 42 -4.16 -0.93 26.57
N ALA A 43 -3.23 -1.85 26.32
CA ALA A 43 -3.55 -3.23 25.94
C ALA A 43 -4.26 -4.03 27.05
N ARG A 44 -4.13 -3.65 28.33
CA ARG A 44 -4.84 -4.32 29.44
C ARG A 44 -6.35 -4.16 29.36
N HIS A 45 -6.82 -3.14 28.65
CA HIS A 45 -8.24 -2.85 28.44
C HIS A 45 -8.82 -3.49 27.16
N VAL A 46 -7.98 -4.12 26.33
CA VAL A 46 -8.41 -4.74 25.06
C VAL A 46 -8.09 -6.25 25.09
N PRO A 47 -8.96 -7.08 25.69
CA PRO A 47 -8.69 -8.50 25.91
C PRO A 47 -8.43 -9.24 24.59
N GLY A 48 -7.39 -10.07 24.60
CA GLY A 48 -6.99 -10.82 23.41
C GLY A 48 -6.21 -10.01 22.37
N ARG A 49 -5.90 -8.73 22.59
CA ARG A 49 -5.00 -7.88 21.77
C ARG A 49 -3.75 -7.50 22.56
N SER A 50 -2.59 -7.46 21.90
CA SER A 50 -1.33 -7.07 22.55
C SER A 50 -1.10 -5.58 22.39
N ASN A 51 -0.13 -5.04 23.13
CA ASN A 51 0.37 -3.69 22.95
C ASN A 51 0.75 -3.38 21.49
N LYS A 52 1.41 -4.32 20.81
CA LYS A 52 1.78 -4.20 19.38
C LYS A 52 0.54 -4.12 18.49
N ASP A 53 -0.48 -4.95 18.75
CA ASP A 53 -1.73 -4.93 17.98
C ASP A 53 -2.48 -3.61 18.17
N CYS A 54 -2.61 -3.17 19.43
CA CYS A 54 -3.30 -1.93 19.81
C CYS A 54 -2.63 -0.72 19.16
N ARG A 55 -1.30 -0.61 19.26
CA ARG A 55 -0.51 0.44 18.60
C ARG A 55 -0.75 0.44 17.09
N LYS A 56 -0.62 -0.72 16.45
CA LYS A 56 -0.80 -0.85 15.01
C LYS A 56 -2.21 -0.44 14.59
N ARG A 57 -3.24 -0.87 15.33
CA ARG A 57 -4.64 -0.55 15.04
C ARG A 57 -4.93 0.94 15.20
N TRP A 58 -4.45 1.56 16.27
CA TRP A 58 -4.64 2.99 16.54
C TRP A 58 -4.12 3.86 15.41
N PHE A 59 -2.85 3.68 15.02
CA PHE A 59 -2.26 4.45 13.95
C PHE A 59 -2.87 4.14 12.58
N ALA A 60 -3.31 2.90 12.33
CA ALA A 60 -3.88 2.51 11.04
C ALA A 60 -5.35 2.94 10.82
N LYS A 61 -6.14 3.12 11.89
CA LYS A 61 -7.58 3.42 11.76
C LYS A 61 -8.04 4.70 12.47
N MET A 62 -7.41 5.07 13.58
CA MET A 62 -7.88 6.18 14.43
C MET A 62 -7.11 7.48 14.20
N VAL A 63 -5.81 7.39 13.87
CA VAL A 63 -4.96 8.55 13.55
C VAL A 63 -4.76 8.70 12.04
N SER A 64 -4.89 7.60 11.31
CA SER A 64 -4.64 7.58 9.87
C SER A 64 -5.71 8.37 9.11
N ASN A 65 -5.35 9.56 8.66
CA ASN A 65 -6.01 10.27 7.55
C ASN A 65 -5.73 9.59 6.19
N VAL A 66 -5.20 8.36 6.18
CA VAL A 66 -4.88 7.65 4.94
C VAL A 66 -6.17 7.29 4.21
N VAL A 67 -6.41 7.99 3.09
CA VAL A 67 -7.61 7.82 2.28
C VAL A 67 -7.46 6.58 1.38
N LYS A 68 -8.54 5.78 1.31
CA LYS A 68 -8.70 4.72 0.29
C LYS A 68 -9.44 5.30 -0.91
N GLY A 69 -8.94 5.05 -2.12
CA GLY A 69 -9.57 5.54 -3.36
C GLY A 69 -8.61 6.29 -4.27
N GLY A 70 -9.17 6.93 -5.30
CA GLY A 70 -8.42 7.70 -6.31
C GLY A 70 -7.63 8.87 -5.69
N TRP A 71 -6.58 9.31 -6.38
CA TRP A 71 -5.73 10.43 -5.95
C TRP A 71 -6.35 11.75 -6.37
N ALA A 72 -6.50 12.68 -5.43
CA ALA A 72 -6.90 14.04 -5.74
C ALA A 72 -5.74 14.83 -6.35
N PRO A 73 -6.00 15.83 -7.21
CA PRO A 73 -4.94 16.65 -7.82
C PRO A 73 -4.01 17.32 -6.79
N ASP A 74 -4.57 17.76 -5.67
CA ASP A 74 -3.83 18.37 -4.56
C ASP A 74 -2.90 17.35 -3.84
N GLU A 75 -3.31 16.08 -3.74
CA GLU A 75 -2.43 15.01 -3.24
C GLU A 75 -1.27 14.73 -4.20
N ASP A 76 -1.54 14.70 -5.52
CA ASP A 76 -0.51 14.54 -6.53
C ASP A 76 0.48 15.71 -6.50
N ALA A 77 0.01 16.95 -6.33
CA ALA A 77 0.86 18.14 -6.20
C ALA A 77 1.77 18.05 -4.98
N ARG A 78 1.25 17.67 -3.80
CA ARG A 78 2.08 17.44 -2.61
C ARG A 78 3.08 16.31 -2.81
N LEU A 79 2.68 15.22 -3.47
CA LEU A 79 3.56 14.09 -3.77
C LEU A 79 4.73 14.51 -4.66
N ILE A 80 4.46 15.23 -5.76
CA ILE A 80 5.47 15.74 -6.68
C ILE A 80 6.44 16.66 -5.93
N HIS A 81 5.91 17.66 -5.22
CA HIS A 81 6.73 18.60 -4.47
C HIS A 81 7.61 17.91 -3.42
N ALA A 82 7.06 16.94 -2.69
CA ALA A 82 7.83 16.18 -1.70
C ALA A 82 8.94 15.36 -2.36
N ILE A 83 8.74 14.81 -3.55
CA ILE A 83 9.78 14.06 -4.27
C ILE A 83 10.85 15.00 -4.81
N GLU A 84 10.50 16.21 -5.28
CA GLU A 84 11.49 17.21 -5.70
C GLU A 84 12.42 17.60 -4.55
N ASN A 85 11.87 17.77 -3.34
CA ASN A 85 12.65 18.17 -2.16
C ASN A 85 13.38 16.99 -1.50
N TYR A 86 12.77 15.81 -1.48
CA TYR A 86 13.23 14.70 -0.66
C TYR A 86 13.60 13.42 -1.43
N GLY A 87 13.41 13.37 -2.74
CA GLY A 87 13.59 12.17 -3.55
C GLY A 87 12.63 11.03 -3.15
N THR A 88 13.02 9.79 -3.43
CA THR A 88 12.21 8.58 -3.17
C THR A 88 12.28 8.10 -1.71
N ARG A 89 12.50 9.01 -0.75
CA ARG A 89 12.45 8.73 0.69
C ARG A 89 10.99 8.64 1.14
N TRP A 90 10.34 7.51 0.82
CA TRP A 90 8.89 7.34 0.92
C TRP A 90 8.27 7.57 2.30
N SER A 91 9.04 7.36 3.38
CA SER A 91 8.60 7.69 4.74
C SER A 91 8.39 9.19 4.92
N ILE A 92 9.34 10.01 4.46
CA ILE A 92 9.27 11.48 4.50
C ILE A 92 8.20 11.96 3.53
N VAL A 93 8.19 11.44 2.30
CA VAL A 93 7.22 11.81 1.27
C VAL A 93 5.78 11.58 1.75
N ALA A 94 5.50 10.43 2.36
CA ALA A 94 4.19 10.13 2.93
C ALA A 94 3.79 11.12 4.05
N SER A 95 4.75 11.54 4.89
CA SER A 95 4.49 12.54 5.92
C SER A 95 4.13 13.92 5.34
N CYS A 96 4.70 14.29 4.18
CA CYS A 96 4.35 15.51 3.47
C CYS A 96 2.99 15.41 2.78
N VAL A 97 2.65 14.25 2.21
CA VAL A 97 1.34 14.03 1.56
C VAL A 97 0.20 13.97 2.60
N GLN A 98 0.51 13.51 3.82
CA GLN A 98 -0.35 13.38 5.01
C GLN A 98 -1.53 12.40 4.89
N THR A 99 -2.11 12.25 3.69
CA THR A 99 -3.30 11.45 3.41
C THR A 99 -3.00 10.11 2.74
N ARG A 100 -1.73 9.76 2.56
CA ARG A 100 -1.28 8.54 1.86
C ARG A 100 -0.12 7.88 2.58
N SER A 101 -0.10 6.55 2.56
CA SER A 101 1.02 5.76 3.06
C SER A 101 2.22 5.76 2.11
N SER A 102 3.40 5.43 2.62
CA SER A 102 4.64 5.33 1.84
C SER A 102 4.49 4.41 0.62
N ASP A 103 3.84 3.26 0.77
CA ASP A 103 3.61 2.32 -0.33
C ASP A 103 2.67 2.89 -1.40
N GLN A 104 1.63 3.62 -0.98
CA GLN A 104 0.73 4.31 -1.91
C GLN A 104 1.48 5.40 -2.68
N CYS A 105 2.28 6.22 -2.00
CA CYS A 105 3.09 7.26 -2.63
C CYS A 105 4.08 6.67 -3.65
N ALA A 106 4.80 5.62 -3.25
CA ALA A 106 5.74 4.92 -4.13
C ALA A 106 5.02 4.40 -5.38
N LYS A 107 3.90 3.70 -5.19
CA LYS A 107 3.11 3.16 -6.29
C LYS A 107 2.58 4.25 -7.23
N ARG A 108 2.03 5.34 -6.68
CA ARG A 108 1.49 6.45 -7.47
C ARG A 108 2.57 7.10 -8.32
N TRP A 109 3.75 7.31 -7.74
CA TRP A 109 4.89 7.83 -8.48
C TRP A 109 5.32 6.88 -9.60
N THR A 110 5.58 5.61 -9.27
CA THR A 110 6.13 4.64 -10.24
C THR A 110 5.17 4.32 -11.37
N ASP A 111 3.86 4.31 -11.10
CA ASP A 111 2.86 3.88 -12.08
C ASP A 111 2.22 5.04 -12.84
N THR A 112 2.29 6.28 -12.34
CA THR A 112 1.49 7.40 -12.90
C THR A 112 2.23 8.73 -13.01
N LEU A 113 2.83 9.22 -11.91
CA LEU A 113 3.32 10.60 -11.88
C LEU A 113 4.75 10.79 -12.37
N ASN A 114 5.60 9.76 -12.31
CA ASN A 114 6.99 9.89 -12.71
C ASN A 114 7.09 10.39 -14.16
N PRO A 115 7.74 11.54 -14.41
CA PRO A 115 7.89 12.09 -15.77
C PRO A 115 8.59 11.14 -16.73
N ALA A 116 9.48 10.28 -16.22
CA ALA A 116 10.23 9.30 -17.02
C ALA A 116 9.38 8.15 -17.57
N ILE A 117 8.09 8.06 -17.21
CA ILE A 117 7.18 7.05 -17.75
C ILE A 117 6.86 7.36 -19.22
N ASP A 118 7.07 6.38 -20.09
CA ASP A 118 6.65 6.45 -21.48
C ASP A 118 5.12 6.25 -21.59
N ARG A 119 4.45 7.30 -22.09
CA ARG A 119 3.00 7.39 -22.25
C ARG A 119 2.55 7.35 -23.72
N ARG A 120 3.44 7.05 -24.66
CA ARG A 120 3.09 6.94 -26.08
C ARG A 120 2.01 5.89 -26.32
N CYS A 121 1.30 5.98 -27.43
CA CYS A 121 0.36 4.94 -27.84
C CYS A 121 1.12 3.62 -28.07
N TRP A 122 0.48 2.50 -27.79
CA TRP A 122 1.02 1.18 -28.12
C TRP A 122 0.91 0.94 -29.63
N SER A 123 2.01 0.56 -30.27
CA SER A 123 2.03 0.16 -31.67
C SER A 123 1.59 -1.30 -31.85
N PRO A 124 1.16 -1.72 -33.06
CA PRO A 124 0.91 -3.12 -33.36
C PRO A 124 2.11 -4.04 -33.11
N ASP A 125 3.33 -3.54 -33.37
CA ASP A 125 4.57 -4.29 -33.12
C ASP A 125 4.81 -4.47 -31.61
N GLU A 126 4.57 -3.43 -30.81
CA GLU A 126 4.64 -3.51 -29.36
C GLU A 126 3.59 -4.48 -28.79
N ASP A 127 2.40 -4.54 -29.39
CA ASP A 127 1.36 -5.50 -29.01
C ASP A 127 1.77 -6.94 -29.31
N ALA A 128 2.28 -7.20 -30.52
CA ALA A 128 2.78 -8.52 -30.90
C ALA A 128 3.92 -8.96 -29.96
N LEU A 129 4.83 -8.04 -29.65
CA LEU A 129 5.92 -8.30 -28.70
C LEU A 129 5.40 -8.56 -27.28
N LEU A 130 4.37 -7.83 -26.84
CA LEU A 130 3.76 -8.01 -25.53
C LEU A 130 3.12 -9.40 -25.41
N VAL A 131 2.41 -9.86 -26.44
CA VAL A 131 1.83 -11.21 -26.49
C VAL A 131 2.92 -12.27 -26.40
N GLN A 132 3.99 -12.16 -27.20
CA GLN A 132 5.12 -13.10 -27.16
C GLN A 132 5.82 -13.10 -25.79
N ALA A 133 6.03 -11.93 -25.20
CA ALA A 133 6.65 -11.81 -23.89
C ALA A 133 5.78 -12.43 -22.78
N VAL A 134 4.45 -12.26 -22.84
CA VAL A 134 3.52 -12.90 -21.90
C VAL A 134 3.53 -14.42 -22.08
N ALA A 135 3.56 -14.93 -23.31
CA ALA A 135 3.67 -16.38 -23.57
C ALA A 135 4.98 -16.95 -23.03
N LYS A 136 6.09 -16.21 -23.16
CA LYS A 136 7.43 -16.66 -22.74
C LYS A 136 7.68 -16.55 -21.23
N TYR A 137 7.23 -15.48 -20.58
CA TYR A 137 7.56 -15.20 -19.18
C TYR A 137 6.36 -15.24 -18.23
N GLY A 138 5.15 -15.49 -18.74
CA GLY A 138 3.91 -15.34 -17.99
C GLY A 138 3.59 -13.88 -17.66
N ARG A 139 2.61 -13.66 -16.78
CA ARG A 139 2.16 -12.31 -16.37
C ARG A 139 3.08 -11.64 -15.33
N VAL A 140 4.39 -11.79 -15.50
CA VAL A 140 5.41 -11.14 -14.68
C VAL A 140 5.73 -9.77 -15.28
N TRP A 141 4.81 -8.82 -15.11
CA TRP A 141 4.85 -7.51 -15.79
C TRP A 141 6.15 -6.74 -15.57
N THR A 142 6.70 -6.77 -14.37
CA THR A 142 7.97 -6.10 -14.04
C THR A 142 9.14 -6.64 -14.85
N ARG A 143 9.18 -7.96 -15.09
CA ARG A 143 10.18 -8.60 -15.95
C ARG A 143 9.95 -8.21 -17.41
N ILE A 144 8.70 -8.29 -17.88
CA ILE A 144 8.34 -7.97 -19.26
C ILE A 144 8.77 -6.55 -19.63
N VAL A 145 8.38 -5.55 -18.82
CA VAL A 145 8.70 -4.15 -19.14
C VAL A 145 10.19 -3.87 -19.02
N LYS A 146 10.88 -4.47 -18.06
CA LYS A 146 12.34 -4.33 -17.92
C LYS A 146 13.09 -4.90 -19.14
N THR A 147 12.60 -5.98 -19.73
CA THR A 147 13.27 -6.66 -20.85
C THR A 147 12.88 -6.10 -22.21
N HIS A 148 11.61 -5.74 -22.42
CA HIS A 148 11.07 -5.44 -23.75
C HIS A 148 10.52 -4.02 -23.92
N PHE A 149 10.17 -3.33 -22.83
CA PHE A 149 9.50 -2.04 -22.88
C PHE A 149 10.13 -1.04 -21.89
N PRO A 150 11.43 -0.69 -22.05
CA PRO A 150 12.09 0.24 -21.15
C PRO A 150 11.34 1.58 -21.12
N GLY A 151 11.10 2.09 -19.91
CA GLY A 151 10.31 3.31 -19.69
C GLY A 151 8.81 3.08 -19.55
N ARG A 152 8.25 1.93 -19.97
CA ARG A 152 6.86 1.56 -19.66
C ARG A 152 6.75 0.96 -18.26
N THR A 153 5.58 1.14 -17.65
CA THR A 153 5.29 0.58 -16.32
C THR A 153 4.66 -0.80 -16.44
N GLY A 154 4.85 -1.65 -15.43
CA GLY A 154 4.16 -2.95 -15.37
C GLY A 154 2.64 -2.79 -15.38
N LEU A 155 2.12 -1.70 -14.83
CA LEU A 155 0.69 -1.35 -14.90
C LEU A 155 0.25 -1.06 -16.35
N ALA A 156 1.04 -0.31 -17.11
CA ALA A 156 0.74 -0.03 -18.52
C ALA A 156 0.68 -1.32 -19.35
N ALA A 157 1.67 -2.22 -19.20
CA ALA A 157 1.69 -3.51 -19.89
C ALA A 157 0.50 -4.40 -19.49
N LYS A 158 0.18 -4.47 -18.20
CA LYS A 158 -0.99 -5.21 -17.70
C LYS A 158 -2.29 -4.67 -18.29
N ASN A 159 -2.46 -3.34 -18.29
CA ASN A 159 -3.66 -2.70 -18.83
C ASN A 159 -3.77 -2.96 -20.33
N ARG A 160 -2.67 -2.80 -21.09
CA ARG A 160 -2.68 -3.10 -22.53
C ARG A 160 -3.07 -4.54 -22.80
N CYS A 161 -2.43 -5.51 -22.13
CA CYS A 161 -2.76 -6.92 -22.28
C CYS A 161 -4.24 -7.23 -21.97
N ALA A 162 -4.83 -6.54 -20.99
CA ALA A 162 -6.25 -6.70 -20.67
C ALA A 162 -7.19 -6.11 -21.74
N HIS A 163 -6.78 -5.03 -22.42
CA HIS A 163 -7.54 -4.40 -23.51
C HIS A 163 -7.36 -5.10 -24.85
N SER A 164 -6.16 -5.61 -25.15
CA SER A 164 -5.85 -6.32 -26.40
C SER A 164 -6.42 -7.75 -26.46
N SER A 165 -7.28 -8.15 -25.52
CA SER A 165 -7.99 -9.43 -25.51
C SER A 165 -7.11 -10.68 -25.65
N LEU A 166 -6.23 -10.92 -24.67
CA LEU A 166 -5.81 -12.29 -24.26
C LEU A 166 -6.83 -12.93 -23.30
N ARG A 167 -8.11 -12.57 -23.40
CA ARG A 167 -9.18 -12.98 -22.48
C ARG A 167 -9.86 -14.31 -22.86
N GLY A 168 -9.30 -15.08 -23.78
CA GLY A 168 -9.95 -16.29 -24.27
C GLY A 168 -9.01 -17.39 -24.70
N GLU A 169 -8.00 -17.75 -23.88
CA GLU A 169 -7.36 -19.07 -23.90
C GLU A 169 -6.27 -19.14 -22.81
N CYS A 170 -6.67 -19.65 -21.64
CA CYS A 170 -5.81 -20.46 -20.78
C CYS A 170 -6.74 -21.56 -20.26
N VAL A 171 -6.71 -22.71 -20.95
CA VAL A 171 -7.16 -24.01 -20.42
C VAL A 171 -6.32 -24.37 -19.21
#